data_AF-A0A963GCG5-F1
#
_entry.id   AF-A0A963GCG5-F1
#
_cell.length_a   1.000
_cell.length_b   1.000
_cell.length_c   1.000
_cell.angle_alpha   90.00
_cell.angle_beta   90.00
_cell.angle_gamma   90.00
#
_symmetry.space_group_name_H-M   'P 1'
#
loop_
_entity.id
_entity.type
_entity.pdbx_description
1 polymer ?
#
loop_
_entity_poly.entity_id
_entity_poly.type
_entity_poly.pdbx_seq_one_letter_code
_entity_poly.pdbx_strand_id
1 'polypeptide(L)'
;MNTLQNATAIFALSAGLALPAHAYTELTLDFTEPTGTVQSSDTIEIWATLSVVGDEAFSFDTNSTDEPIFGLPATLLPEFGNNYSEGLFDVAFDSYSEASLFISRSCTGSFTSGCSDGEYSIAAATGANSWFEVGSTYTLAPGDQKSFLLYTLTPTTGSATPGTYELYNVALGLTIRGFDADGNALDADVSATTCSSGLAGCAFSRTVVAAVPEPEAWAMLLAGLGLVGWRARRSS
;
A
#
# COMPACT_ATOMS: atom_id res chain seq x y z
N MET A 1 55.60 -33.64 54.83
CA MET A 1 55.78 -33.45 53.38
C MET A 1 54.46 -33.83 52.73
N ASN A 2 53.57 -32.86 52.51
CA ASN A 2 52.24 -33.08 51.96
C ASN A 2 52.24 -32.71 50.48
N THR A 3 51.99 -33.69 49.63
CA THR A 3 51.90 -33.57 48.17
C THR A 3 50.52 -33.07 47.78
N LEU A 4 50.44 -31.88 47.17
CA LEU A 4 49.22 -31.31 46.61
C LEU A 4 48.93 -31.95 45.24
N GLN A 5 47.79 -32.60 45.10
CA GLN A 5 47.25 -33.12 43.84
C GLN A 5 46.55 -31.98 43.07
N ASN A 6 47.08 -31.65 41.89
CA ASN A 6 46.45 -30.72 40.95
C ASN A 6 45.27 -31.41 40.25
N ALA A 7 44.06 -30.89 40.45
CA ALA A 7 42.86 -31.31 39.73
C ALA A 7 42.72 -30.47 38.45
N THR A 8 42.90 -31.12 37.29
CA THR A 8 42.68 -30.53 35.97
C THR A 8 41.19 -30.55 35.66
N ALA A 9 40.55 -29.39 35.65
CA ALA A 9 39.16 -29.24 35.22
C ALA A 9 39.07 -29.27 33.68
N ILE A 10 38.38 -30.27 33.14
CA ILE A 10 38.07 -30.37 31.71
C ILE A 10 36.77 -29.59 31.46
N PHE A 11 36.88 -28.44 30.78
CA PHE A 11 35.72 -27.72 30.25
C PHE A 11 35.20 -28.45 29.00
N ALA A 12 34.01 -29.04 29.10
CA ALA A 12 33.29 -29.58 27.95
C ALA A 12 32.70 -28.42 27.14
N LEU A 13 33.23 -28.20 25.94
CA LEU A 13 32.71 -27.24 24.97
C LEU A 13 31.42 -27.83 24.37
N SER A 14 30.25 -27.35 24.79
CA SER A 14 28.98 -27.69 24.16
C SER A 14 28.88 -26.98 22.81
N ALA A 15 29.17 -27.71 21.73
CA ALA A 15 28.84 -27.27 20.37
C ALA A 15 27.31 -27.27 20.23
N GLY A 16 26.69 -26.09 20.36
CA GLY A 16 25.29 -25.90 20.05
C GLY A 16 25.06 -26.13 18.57
N LEU A 17 24.22 -27.10 18.23
CA LEU A 17 23.70 -27.29 16.89
C LEU A 17 22.88 -26.03 16.53
N ALA A 18 23.45 -25.14 15.72
CA ALA A 18 22.66 -24.10 15.08
C ALA A 18 21.72 -24.80 14.10
N LEU A 19 20.42 -24.77 14.37
CA LEU A 19 19.42 -25.14 13.37
C LEU A 19 19.57 -24.16 12.20
N PRO A 20 19.41 -24.61 10.94
CA PRO A 20 19.36 -23.69 9.82
C PRO A 20 18.22 -22.70 10.06
N ALA A 21 18.56 -21.41 10.15
CA ALA A 21 17.55 -20.37 10.03
C ALA A 21 17.07 -20.41 8.59
N HIS A 22 15.78 -20.67 8.39
CA HIS A 22 15.16 -20.53 7.09
C HIS A 22 14.99 -19.05 6.82
N ALA A 23 15.51 -18.59 5.71
CA ALA A 23 15.31 -17.23 5.28
C ALA A 23 13.83 -17.01 4.93
N TYR A 24 13.29 -15.87 5.33
CA TYR A 24 11.90 -15.48 5.09
C TYR A 24 11.82 -14.00 4.74
N THR A 25 10.84 -13.69 3.89
CA THR A 25 10.45 -12.31 3.56
C THR A 25 8.94 -12.18 3.74
N GLU A 26 8.53 -11.17 4.49
CA GLU A 26 7.14 -10.75 4.64
C GLU A 26 7.02 -9.29 4.23
N LEU A 27 5.93 -8.96 3.51
CA LEU A 27 5.62 -7.61 3.08
C LEU A 27 4.47 -7.06 3.92
N THR A 28 4.69 -5.91 4.56
CA THR A 28 3.61 -5.20 5.28
C THR A 28 3.30 -3.89 4.59
N LEU A 29 2.04 -3.45 4.69
CA LEU A 29 1.56 -2.21 4.08
C LEU A 29 0.76 -1.40 5.10
N ASP A 30 1.17 -0.14 5.29
CA ASP A 30 0.51 0.79 6.21
C ASP A 30 0.18 2.11 5.50
N PHE A 31 -0.95 2.73 5.84
CA PHE A 31 -1.26 4.06 5.31
C PHE A 31 -0.25 5.10 5.82
N THR A 32 0.27 5.93 4.92
CA THR A 32 1.04 7.11 5.30
C THR A 32 0.06 8.22 5.67
N GLU A 33 0.18 8.76 6.89
CA GLU A 33 -0.74 9.76 7.42
C GLU A 33 -2.22 9.30 7.32
N PRO A 34 -2.61 8.25 8.06
CA PRO A 34 -3.92 7.62 7.91
C PRO A 34 -5.08 8.58 8.22
N THR A 35 -4.86 9.63 9.03
CA THR A 35 -5.90 10.60 9.40
C THR A 35 -5.49 12.02 9.05
N GLY A 36 -6.45 12.85 8.65
CA GLY A 36 -6.18 14.28 8.40
C GLY A 36 -7.45 15.10 8.18
N THR A 37 -7.28 16.41 8.05
CA THR A 37 -8.35 17.35 7.71
C THR A 37 -8.03 18.01 6.37
N VAL A 38 -9.03 18.10 5.49
CA VAL A 38 -8.90 18.71 4.15
C VAL A 38 -10.08 19.62 3.86
N GLN A 39 -9.91 20.57 2.94
CA GLN A 39 -11.02 21.37 2.44
C GLN A 39 -11.90 20.55 1.50
N SER A 40 -13.18 20.93 1.40
CA SER A 40 -14.15 20.29 0.49
C SER A 40 -13.72 20.23 -0.98
N SER A 41 -12.88 21.15 -1.44
CA SER A 41 -12.39 21.18 -2.83
C SER A 41 -11.07 20.44 -3.03
N ASP A 42 -10.45 19.94 -1.95
CA ASP A 42 -9.11 19.36 -2.04
C ASP A 42 -9.13 18.00 -2.73
N THR A 43 -8.14 17.79 -3.58
CA THR A 43 -7.74 16.45 -4.01
C THR A 43 -6.99 15.77 -2.87
N ILE A 44 -7.33 14.51 -2.60
CA ILE A 44 -6.73 13.73 -1.52
C ILE A 44 -5.85 12.65 -2.12
N GLU A 45 -4.60 12.59 -1.69
CA GLU A 45 -3.67 11.53 -2.06
C GLU A 45 -3.69 10.41 -1.02
N ILE A 46 -3.73 9.17 -1.50
CA ILE A 46 -3.66 7.96 -0.66
C ILE A 46 -2.27 7.37 -0.82
N TRP A 47 -1.42 7.66 0.16
CA TRP A 47 -0.08 7.11 0.27
C TRP A 47 -0.07 5.89 1.19
N ALA A 48 0.74 4.89 0.85
CA ALA A 48 0.98 3.73 1.69
C ALA A 48 2.47 3.39 1.72
N THR A 49 2.96 2.93 2.86
CA THR A 49 4.35 2.53 3.08
C THR A 49 4.45 1.02 3.08
N LEU A 50 5.16 0.49 2.09
CA LEU A 50 5.57 -0.90 2.01
C LEU A 50 6.83 -1.09 2.85
N SER A 51 6.83 -2.08 3.74
CA SER A 51 7.98 -2.45 4.55
C SER A 51 8.32 -3.91 4.34
N VAL A 52 9.62 -4.22 4.33
CA VAL A 52 10.14 -5.58 4.21
C VAL A 52 10.54 -6.08 5.59
N VAL A 53 9.85 -7.11 6.08
CA VAL A 53 10.17 -7.80 7.32
C VAL A 53 10.83 -9.13 6.99
N GLY A 54 11.86 -9.50 7.74
CA GLY A 54 12.58 -10.76 7.54
C GLY A 54 14.08 -10.58 7.43
N ASP A 55 14.73 -11.53 6.78
CA ASP A 55 16.17 -11.57 6.56
C ASP A 55 16.56 -11.63 5.07
N GLU A 56 15.59 -11.80 4.18
CA GLU A 56 15.74 -11.70 2.73
C GLU A 56 15.14 -10.40 2.15
N ALA A 57 15.84 -9.82 1.18
CA ALA A 57 15.40 -8.62 0.49
C ALA A 57 14.19 -8.91 -0.40
N PHE A 58 13.22 -8.01 -0.45
CA PHE A 58 12.23 -8.03 -1.53
C PHE A 58 12.92 -7.55 -2.80
N SER A 59 12.96 -8.40 -3.82
CA SER A 59 13.47 -8.04 -5.14
C SER A 59 12.45 -8.43 -6.20
N PHE A 60 12.30 -7.57 -7.21
CA PHE A 60 11.41 -7.77 -8.33
C PHE A 60 12.14 -7.35 -9.60
N ASP A 61 12.30 -8.31 -10.51
CA ASP A 61 12.91 -8.09 -11.81
C ASP A 61 12.13 -8.82 -12.89
N THR A 62 11.35 -8.09 -13.69
CA THR A 62 10.53 -8.68 -14.76
C THR A 62 11.34 -9.32 -15.88
N ASN A 63 12.64 -9.02 -15.97
CA ASN A 63 13.54 -9.57 -16.98
C ASN A 63 14.37 -10.75 -16.46
N SER A 64 14.32 -11.03 -15.15
CA SER A 64 15.08 -12.14 -14.59
C SER A 64 14.48 -13.48 -15.02
N THR A 65 15.29 -14.27 -15.72
CA THR A 65 15.01 -15.68 -16.03
C THR A 65 15.75 -16.63 -15.10
N ASP A 66 16.56 -16.11 -14.18
CA ASP A 66 17.33 -16.89 -13.23
C ASP A 66 16.49 -17.22 -11.99
N GLU A 67 16.75 -18.37 -11.37
CA GLU A 67 16.12 -18.74 -10.10
C GLU A 67 16.67 -17.87 -8.95
N PRO A 68 15.79 -17.26 -8.12
CA PRO A 68 14.34 -17.38 -8.17
C PRO A 68 13.70 -16.48 -9.24
N ILE A 69 12.73 -17.06 -9.98
CA ILE A 69 12.07 -16.42 -11.13
C ILE A 69 11.48 -15.05 -10.76
N PHE A 70 11.61 -14.08 -11.66
CA PHE A 70 11.28 -12.66 -11.45
C PHE A 70 12.09 -11.96 -10.35
N GLY A 71 13.19 -12.55 -9.89
CA GLY A 71 14.01 -12.02 -8.81
C GLY A 71 13.32 -12.02 -7.44
N LEU A 72 12.17 -12.69 -7.31
CA LEU A 72 11.39 -12.75 -6.07
C LEU A 72 11.99 -13.76 -5.09
N PRO A 73 12.01 -13.49 -3.77
CA PRO A 73 12.29 -14.51 -2.77
C PRO A 73 11.41 -15.74 -2.97
N ALA A 74 11.97 -16.95 -2.85
CA ALA A 74 11.20 -18.19 -3.01
C ALA A 74 10.04 -18.30 -2.02
N THR A 75 10.15 -17.62 -0.87
CA THR A 75 9.09 -17.53 0.16
C THR A 75 7.90 -16.69 -0.26
N LEU A 76 8.06 -15.80 -1.24
CA LEU A 76 6.99 -15.00 -1.82
C LEU A 76 6.40 -15.62 -3.08
N LEU A 77 7.04 -16.64 -3.66
CA LEU A 77 6.45 -17.34 -4.83
C LEU A 77 5.28 -18.23 -4.36
N PRO A 78 4.09 -18.07 -4.95
CA PRO A 78 2.93 -18.85 -4.56
C PRO A 78 3.05 -20.29 -5.07
N GLU A 79 2.93 -21.28 -4.18
CA GLU A 79 2.94 -22.69 -4.57
C GLU A 79 1.68 -23.08 -5.36
N PHE A 80 0.56 -22.40 -5.10
CA PHE A 80 -0.75 -22.68 -5.70
C PHE A 80 -1.35 -21.45 -6.36
N GLY A 81 -2.11 -21.66 -7.43
CA GLY A 81 -2.88 -20.64 -8.14
C GLY A 81 -4.27 -21.12 -8.50
N ASN A 82 -5.01 -20.24 -9.19
CA ASN A 82 -6.41 -20.46 -9.55
C ASN A 82 -6.60 -20.21 -11.05
N ASN A 83 -7.66 -20.81 -11.61
CA ASN A 83 -8.23 -20.43 -12.89
C ASN A 83 -9.75 -20.43 -12.77
N TYR A 84 -10.30 -19.26 -12.49
CA TYR A 84 -11.73 -19.08 -12.28
C TYR A 84 -12.57 -19.42 -13.52
N SER A 85 -12.01 -19.28 -14.73
CA SER A 85 -12.73 -19.57 -15.97
C SER A 85 -12.93 -21.07 -16.22
N GLU A 86 -12.00 -21.89 -15.72
CA GLU A 86 -12.02 -23.34 -15.83
C GLU A 86 -12.48 -24.03 -14.53
N GLY A 87 -12.70 -23.26 -13.46
CA GLY A 87 -13.12 -23.79 -12.16
C GLY A 87 -12.01 -24.53 -11.42
N LEU A 88 -10.76 -24.18 -11.69
CA LEU A 88 -9.58 -24.70 -11.00
C LEU A 88 -9.25 -23.79 -9.82
N PHE A 89 -9.07 -24.38 -8.64
CA PHE A 89 -8.79 -23.66 -7.40
C PHE A 89 -7.70 -24.39 -6.62
N ASP A 90 -6.78 -23.62 -6.03
CA ASP A 90 -5.65 -24.14 -5.25
C ASP A 90 -4.86 -25.25 -5.99
N VAL A 91 -4.57 -25.02 -7.27
CA VAL A 91 -3.79 -25.94 -8.11
C VAL A 91 -2.33 -25.54 -8.08
N ALA A 92 -1.43 -26.52 -7.93
CA ALA A 92 0.00 -26.27 -7.84
C ALA A 92 0.55 -25.73 -9.17
N PHE A 93 1.44 -24.75 -9.09
CA PHE A 93 2.22 -24.32 -10.24
C PHE A 93 3.28 -25.37 -10.59
N ASP A 94 3.38 -25.72 -11.87
CA ASP A 94 4.51 -26.47 -12.46
C ASP A 94 5.57 -25.50 -13.02
N SER A 95 5.13 -24.35 -13.55
CA SER A 95 6.01 -23.30 -14.04
C SER A 95 5.39 -21.91 -13.90
N TYR A 96 6.24 -20.88 -13.80
CA TYR A 96 5.84 -19.48 -13.84
C TYR A 96 6.17 -18.85 -15.19
N SER A 97 5.34 -17.93 -15.65
CA SER A 97 5.45 -17.32 -16.97
C SER A 97 5.44 -15.79 -16.97
N GLU A 98 4.75 -15.16 -16.02
CA GLU A 98 4.64 -13.71 -15.94
C GLU A 98 4.45 -13.25 -14.50
N ALA A 99 4.99 -12.08 -14.17
CA ALA A 99 4.65 -11.33 -12.96
C ALA A 99 4.31 -9.89 -13.34
N SER A 100 3.18 -9.39 -12.83
CA SER A 100 2.72 -8.03 -13.11
C SER A 100 2.32 -7.30 -11.84
N LEU A 101 2.67 -6.03 -11.74
CA LEU A 101 2.30 -5.16 -10.63
C LEU A 101 0.78 -4.90 -10.62
N PHE A 102 0.18 -4.89 -9.44
CA PHE A 102 -1.19 -4.40 -9.26
C PHE A 102 -1.32 -3.54 -8.00
N ILE A 103 -2.37 -2.71 -7.99
CA ILE A 103 -2.92 -2.14 -6.77
C ILE A 103 -4.41 -2.46 -6.72
N SER A 104 -4.95 -2.67 -5.53
CA SER A 104 -6.37 -2.90 -5.35
C SER A 104 -6.91 -2.14 -4.14
N ARG A 105 -8.23 -2.05 -4.05
CA ARG A 105 -8.92 -1.44 -2.93
C ARG A 105 -10.18 -2.22 -2.62
N SER A 106 -10.55 -2.21 -1.36
CA SER A 106 -11.90 -2.58 -0.96
C SER A 106 -12.93 -1.61 -1.56
N CYS A 107 -14.10 -2.13 -1.94
CA CYS A 107 -15.24 -1.32 -2.35
C CYS A 107 -16.09 -0.85 -1.16
N THR A 108 -15.51 -0.90 0.03
CA THR A 108 -16.11 -0.48 1.29
C THR A 108 -15.49 0.84 1.73
N GLY A 109 -16.31 1.74 2.25
CA GLY A 109 -15.88 3.07 2.66
C GLY A 109 -16.95 4.10 2.33
N SER A 110 -16.61 5.38 2.51
CA SER A 110 -17.52 6.49 2.24
C SER A 110 -17.01 7.49 1.22
N PHE A 111 -15.75 7.39 0.78
CA PHE A 111 -15.24 8.18 -0.34
C PHE A 111 -16.00 7.90 -1.65
N THR A 112 -16.34 6.63 -1.89
CA THR A 112 -16.95 6.14 -3.13
C THR A 112 -18.26 5.39 -2.85
N SER A 113 -19.09 5.20 -3.88
CA SER A 113 -20.31 4.39 -3.80
C SER A 113 -20.02 2.98 -4.28
N GLY A 114 -19.61 2.10 -3.35
CA GLY A 114 -19.06 0.80 -3.73
C GLY A 114 -17.74 0.96 -4.48
N CYS A 115 -17.60 0.24 -5.60
CA CYS A 115 -16.43 0.36 -6.48
C CYS A 115 -16.54 1.54 -7.47
N SER A 116 -17.69 2.22 -7.54
CA SER A 116 -17.97 3.33 -8.45
C SER A 116 -17.80 4.68 -7.77
N ASP A 117 -17.68 5.76 -8.56
CA ASP A 117 -17.58 7.12 -8.02
C ASP A 117 -18.74 7.45 -7.07
N GLY A 118 -18.41 8.19 -6.02
CA GLY A 118 -19.36 8.70 -5.02
C GLY A 118 -19.15 10.19 -4.82
N GLU A 119 -18.88 10.60 -3.58
CA GLU A 119 -18.48 11.98 -3.29
C GLU A 119 -17.13 12.31 -3.96
N TYR A 120 -16.25 11.31 -4.02
CA TYR A 120 -14.99 11.36 -4.73
C TYR A 120 -15.00 10.37 -5.89
N SER A 121 -14.37 10.77 -7.00
CA SER A 121 -13.84 9.84 -7.98
C SER A 121 -12.45 9.40 -7.54
N ILE A 122 -12.06 8.19 -7.93
CA ILE A 122 -10.76 7.64 -7.60
C ILE A 122 -10.01 7.26 -8.86
N ALA A 123 -8.74 7.64 -8.92
CA ALA A 123 -7.84 7.23 -9.98
C ALA A 123 -6.63 6.51 -9.37
N ALA A 124 -6.21 5.42 -9.99
CA ALA A 124 -4.90 4.82 -9.71
C ALA A 124 -3.82 5.85 -10.02
N ALA A 125 -2.86 6.00 -9.12
CA ALA A 125 -1.78 6.95 -9.30
C ALA A 125 -0.84 6.52 -10.44
N THR A 126 -0.44 7.48 -11.27
CA THR A 126 0.51 7.28 -12.37
C THR A 126 1.68 8.24 -12.22
N GLY A 127 2.88 7.86 -12.66
CA GLY A 127 4.06 8.71 -12.55
C GLY A 127 4.75 8.60 -11.19
N ALA A 128 5.67 9.54 -10.92
CA ALA A 128 6.66 9.41 -9.86
C ALA A 128 6.07 8.96 -8.50
N ASN A 129 6.72 7.96 -7.90
CA ASN A 129 6.31 7.31 -6.64
C ASN A 129 5.02 6.47 -6.71
N SER A 130 4.42 6.27 -7.90
CA SER A 130 3.42 5.21 -8.06
C SER A 130 4.07 3.84 -7.94
N TRP A 131 3.30 2.87 -7.42
CA TRP A 131 3.68 1.45 -7.45
C TRP A 131 4.00 0.98 -8.87
N PHE A 132 3.34 1.54 -9.88
CA PHE A 132 3.55 1.16 -11.29
C PHE A 132 4.83 1.72 -11.92
N GLU A 133 5.51 2.66 -11.24
CA GLU A 133 6.83 3.16 -11.67
C GLU A 133 7.99 2.39 -11.03
N VAL A 134 7.68 1.34 -10.26
CA VAL A 134 8.68 0.35 -9.89
C VAL A 134 9.24 -0.21 -11.20
N GLY A 135 10.47 0.18 -11.52
CA GLY A 135 11.10 -0.13 -12.80
C GLY A 135 11.24 -1.63 -13.03
N SER A 136 11.79 -2.02 -14.17
CA SER A 136 11.97 -3.44 -14.50
C SER A 136 12.83 -4.21 -13.50
N THR A 137 13.59 -3.52 -12.66
CA THR A 137 14.32 -4.09 -11.52
C THR A 137 14.11 -3.19 -10.31
N TYR A 138 13.75 -3.77 -9.17
CA TYR A 138 13.51 -3.08 -7.91
C TYR A 138 13.91 -3.95 -6.72
N THR A 139 14.50 -3.34 -5.71
CA THR A 139 14.93 -4.05 -4.50
C THR A 139 14.71 -3.19 -3.26
N LEU A 140 14.21 -3.80 -2.19
CA LEU A 140 14.14 -3.27 -0.84
C LEU A 140 14.86 -4.24 0.09
N ALA A 141 15.86 -3.77 0.84
CA ALA A 141 16.57 -4.63 1.78
C ALA A 141 15.68 -4.99 2.99
N PRO A 142 16.02 -6.04 3.75
CA PRO A 142 15.33 -6.33 5.00
C PRO A 142 15.38 -5.12 5.96
N GLY A 143 14.21 -4.73 6.48
CA GLY A 143 14.06 -3.57 7.34
C GLY A 143 13.93 -2.23 6.61
N ASP A 144 14.11 -2.19 5.28
CA ASP A 144 13.81 -1.00 4.49
C ASP A 144 12.31 -0.80 4.31
N GLN A 145 11.94 0.45 4.05
CA GLN A 145 10.57 0.86 3.76
C GLN A 145 10.51 1.89 2.63
N LYS A 146 9.42 1.86 1.85
CA LYS A 146 9.17 2.82 0.78
C LYS A 146 7.69 3.20 0.73
N SER A 147 7.42 4.51 0.71
CA SER A 147 6.07 5.02 0.47
C SER A 147 5.79 5.15 -1.02
N PHE A 148 4.59 4.72 -1.41
CA PHE A 148 4.02 4.80 -2.73
C PHE A 148 2.71 5.58 -2.72
N LEU A 149 2.49 6.40 -3.74
CA LEU A 149 1.19 6.97 -4.02
C LEU A 149 0.38 5.89 -4.73
N LEU A 150 -0.75 5.47 -4.14
CA LEU A 150 -1.59 4.42 -4.70
C LEU A 150 -2.77 5.00 -5.47
N TYR A 151 -3.45 5.98 -4.86
CA TYR A 151 -4.65 6.58 -5.43
C TYR A 151 -4.69 8.09 -5.24
N THR A 152 -5.41 8.74 -6.14
CA THR A 152 -5.80 10.15 -6.05
C THR A 152 -7.32 10.23 -6.05
N LEU A 153 -7.88 10.89 -5.04
CA LEU A 153 -9.31 11.11 -4.86
C LEU A 153 -9.66 12.56 -5.24
N THR A 154 -10.57 12.74 -6.19
CA THR A 154 -11.00 14.07 -6.65
C THR A 154 -12.50 14.24 -6.36
N PRO A 155 -12.95 15.34 -5.72
CA PRO A 155 -14.38 15.60 -5.52
C PRO A 155 -15.14 15.60 -6.85
N THR A 156 -16.20 14.78 -6.97
CA THR A 156 -16.91 14.58 -8.26
C THR A 156 -17.64 15.83 -8.74
N THR A 157 -18.13 16.66 -7.82
CA THR A 157 -18.82 17.93 -8.10
C THR A 157 -17.94 19.16 -7.88
N GLY A 158 -16.61 18.98 -7.75
CA GLY A 158 -15.65 20.05 -7.44
C GLY A 158 -15.64 20.49 -5.97
N SER A 159 -16.56 19.98 -5.16
CA SER A 159 -16.61 20.15 -3.71
C SER A 159 -17.34 18.97 -3.09
N ALA A 160 -16.76 18.40 -2.03
CA ALA A 160 -17.31 17.33 -1.22
C ALA A 160 -18.04 17.87 0.01
N THR A 161 -19.10 17.18 0.41
CA THR A 161 -19.91 17.50 1.58
C THR A 161 -19.07 17.39 2.84
N PRO A 162 -19.12 18.37 3.77
CA PRO A 162 -18.39 18.27 5.03
C PRO A 162 -18.77 17.02 5.82
N GLY A 163 -17.78 16.31 6.34
CA GLY A 163 -17.97 15.03 7.01
C GLY A 163 -16.69 14.23 7.11
N THR A 164 -16.78 13.04 7.69
CA THR A 164 -15.65 12.11 7.78
C THR A 164 -15.80 11.03 6.72
N TYR A 165 -14.76 10.88 5.91
CA TYR A 165 -14.68 9.90 4.84
C TYR A 165 -13.64 8.84 5.17
N GLU A 166 -13.95 7.57 4.91
CA GLU A 166 -13.11 6.43 5.26
C GLU A 166 -12.87 5.50 4.07
N LEU A 167 -11.66 4.94 4.01
CA LEU A 167 -11.26 3.83 3.15
C LEU A 167 -10.55 2.78 4.01
N TYR A 168 -11.10 1.57 4.08
CA TYR A 168 -10.63 0.57 5.04
C TYR A 168 -9.35 -0.11 4.57
N ASN A 169 -9.35 -0.66 3.36
CA ASN A 169 -8.23 -1.47 2.87
C ASN A 169 -7.86 -1.10 1.43
N VAL A 170 -6.56 -0.99 1.22
CA VAL A 170 -5.89 -0.99 -0.09
C VAL A 170 -4.82 -2.07 -0.09
N ALA A 171 -4.50 -2.58 -1.27
CA ALA A 171 -3.40 -3.50 -1.47
C ALA A 171 -2.48 -3.01 -2.57
N LEU A 172 -1.22 -3.40 -2.48
CA LEU A 172 -0.30 -3.41 -3.59
C LEU A 172 0.37 -4.77 -3.63
N GLY A 173 0.74 -5.22 -4.82
CA GLY A 173 1.30 -6.55 -4.97
C GLY A 173 1.66 -6.91 -6.39
N LEU A 174 1.83 -8.22 -6.58
CA LEU A 174 2.18 -8.89 -7.81
C LEU A 174 1.12 -9.95 -8.11
N THR A 175 0.61 -9.94 -9.32
CA THR A 175 -0.08 -11.10 -9.88
C THR A 175 0.97 -11.96 -10.56
N ILE A 176 1.12 -13.18 -10.08
CA ILE A 176 2.00 -14.21 -10.62
C ILE A 176 1.14 -15.13 -11.49
N ARG A 177 1.60 -15.38 -12.71
CA ARG A 177 0.97 -16.28 -13.66
C ARG A 177 1.90 -17.40 -14.06
N GLY A 178 1.32 -18.51 -14.44
CA GLY A 178 2.05 -19.71 -14.81
C GLY A 178 1.13 -20.81 -15.31
N PHE A 179 1.62 -22.03 -15.25
CA PHE A 179 0.91 -23.22 -15.69
C PHE A 179 1.00 -24.33 -14.66
N ASP A 180 -0.04 -25.16 -14.57
CA ASP A 180 0.03 -26.44 -13.89
C ASP A 180 0.71 -27.53 -14.76
N ALA A 181 0.83 -28.74 -14.22
CA ALA A 181 1.46 -29.88 -14.91
C ALA A 181 0.69 -30.35 -16.16
N ASP A 182 -0.59 -30.00 -16.28
CA ASP A 182 -1.43 -30.32 -17.43
C ASP A 182 -1.43 -29.21 -18.49
N GLY A 183 -0.74 -28.08 -18.21
CA GLY A 183 -0.61 -26.93 -19.09
C GLY A 183 -1.77 -25.92 -18.98
N ASN A 184 -2.62 -26.02 -17.95
CA ASN A 184 -3.68 -25.04 -17.72
C ASN A 184 -3.06 -23.78 -17.11
N ALA A 185 -3.51 -22.61 -17.58
CA ALA A 185 -3.04 -21.34 -17.05
C ALA A 185 -3.57 -21.13 -15.62
N LEU A 186 -2.71 -20.62 -14.74
CA LEU A 186 -3.05 -20.28 -13.35
C LEU A 186 -2.60 -18.85 -13.03
N ASP A 187 -3.32 -18.19 -12.12
CA ASP A 187 -2.95 -16.92 -11.51
C ASP A 187 -3.03 -16.96 -9.98
N ALA A 188 -2.12 -16.26 -9.33
CA ALA A 188 -2.07 -16.07 -7.88
C ALA A 188 -1.56 -14.68 -7.54
N ASP A 189 -2.11 -14.09 -6.48
CA ASP A 189 -1.71 -12.77 -6.02
C ASP A 189 -0.84 -12.86 -4.76
N VAL A 190 0.28 -12.15 -4.79
CA VAL A 190 1.15 -11.92 -3.64
C VAL A 190 1.05 -10.45 -3.31
N SER A 191 0.51 -10.11 -2.15
CA SER A 191 0.24 -8.70 -1.83
C SER A 191 0.43 -8.38 -0.36
N ALA A 192 0.73 -7.10 -0.13
CA ALA A 192 0.63 -6.49 1.17
C ALA A 192 -0.64 -5.62 1.19
N THR A 193 -1.39 -5.67 2.28
CA THR A 193 -2.67 -4.98 2.39
C THR A 193 -2.73 -4.14 3.66
N THR A 194 -3.28 -2.92 3.57
CA THR A 194 -3.51 -2.08 4.75
C THR A 194 -4.69 -2.59 5.56
N CYS A 195 -4.62 -2.48 6.89
CA CYS A 195 -5.79 -2.68 7.76
C CYS A 195 -6.56 -4.00 7.49
N SER A 196 -5.84 -5.12 7.42
CA SER A 196 -6.39 -6.46 7.13
C SER A 196 -7.52 -6.91 8.10
N SER A 197 -7.62 -6.29 9.28
CA SER A 197 -8.67 -6.54 10.26
C SER A 197 -10.01 -5.87 9.94
N GLY A 198 -10.05 -4.91 9.00
CA GLY A 198 -11.26 -4.14 8.68
C GLY A 198 -11.79 -3.26 9.82
N LEU A 199 -10.98 -3.02 10.86
CA LEU A 199 -11.35 -2.22 12.02
C LEU A 199 -11.16 -0.72 11.73
N ALA A 200 -12.09 0.11 12.21
CA ALA A 200 -12.05 1.56 12.00
C ALA A 200 -10.75 2.24 12.50
N GLY A 201 -10.03 1.64 13.46
CA GLY A 201 -8.79 2.18 14.01
C GLY A 201 -7.58 2.15 13.07
N CYS A 202 -7.65 1.43 11.94
CA CYS A 202 -6.59 1.38 10.94
C CYS A 202 -7.00 1.91 9.56
N ALA A 203 -8.24 2.39 9.42
CA ALA A 203 -8.74 2.94 8.18
C ALA A 203 -8.03 4.26 7.81
N PHE A 204 -7.91 4.52 6.53
CA PHE A 204 -7.59 5.85 6.03
C PHE A 204 -8.81 6.75 6.17
N SER A 205 -8.70 7.83 6.93
CA SER A 205 -9.78 8.76 7.26
C SER A 205 -9.41 10.20 6.91
N ARG A 206 -10.35 10.94 6.34
CA ARG A 206 -10.23 12.38 6.15
C ARG A 206 -11.48 13.08 6.66
N THR A 207 -11.28 14.10 7.50
CA THR A 207 -12.34 15.02 7.88
C THR A 207 -12.37 16.17 6.89
N VAL A 208 -13.41 16.20 6.08
CA VAL A 208 -13.65 17.25 5.11
C VAL A 208 -14.38 18.40 5.79
N VAL A 209 -13.79 19.59 5.70
CA VAL A 209 -14.41 20.83 6.17
C VAL A 209 -14.88 21.69 5.01
N ALA A 210 -15.92 22.49 5.23
CA ALA A 210 -16.38 23.44 4.23
C ALA A 210 -15.26 24.41 3.85
N ALA A 211 -15.18 24.76 2.57
CA ALA A 211 -14.23 25.77 2.10
C ALA A 211 -14.42 27.06 2.89
N VAL A 212 -13.40 27.47 3.63
CA VAL A 212 -13.39 28.77 4.32
C VAL A 212 -13.10 29.83 3.26
N PRO A 213 -13.98 30.81 3.02
CA PRO A 213 -13.71 31.83 2.03
C PRO A 213 -12.42 32.55 2.37
N GLU A 214 -11.53 32.68 1.38
CA GLU A 214 -10.25 33.33 1.59
C GLU A 214 -10.45 34.75 2.12
N PRO A 215 -9.51 35.29 2.92
CA PRO A 215 -9.62 36.65 3.46
C PRO A 215 -9.85 37.71 2.37
N GLU A 216 -9.35 37.47 1.15
CA GLU A 216 -9.57 38.35 0.01
C GLU A 216 -11.02 38.33 -0.50
N ALA A 217 -11.73 37.20 -0.44
CA ALA A 217 -13.14 37.14 -0.78
C ALA A 217 -13.97 38.00 0.18
N TRP A 218 -13.63 37.96 1.48
CA TRP A 218 -14.21 38.85 2.47
C TRP A 218 -13.83 40.31 2.23
N ALA A 219 -12.57 40.58 1.90
CA ALA A 219 -12.13 41.94 1.60
C ALA A 219 -12.85 42.52 0.38
N MET A 220 -13.05 41.74 -0.68
CA MET A 220 -13.78 42.15 -1.88
C MET A 220 -15.28 42.32 -1.61
N LEU A 221 -15.89 41.45 -0.82
CA LEU A 221 -17.27 41.62 -0.36
C LEU A 221 -17.41 42.92 0.45
N LEU A 222 -16.52 43.15 1.42
CA LEU A 222 -16.54 44.35 2.26
C LEU A 222 -16.25 45.62 1.45
N ALA A 223 -15.32 45.57 0.49
CA ALA A 223 -15.06 46.66 -0.44
C ALA A 223 -16.28 46.98 -1.31
N GLY A 224 -16.94 45.94 -1.84
CA GLY A 224 -18.18 46.07 -2.61
C GLY A 224 -19.31 46.70 -1.78
N LEU A 225 -19.53 46.20 -0.56
CA LEU A 225 -20.51 46.78 0.36
C LEU A 225 -20.16 48.22 0.75
N GLY A 226 -18.88 48.53 0.95
CA GLY A 226 -18.39 49.88 1.20
C GLY A 226 -18.70 50.85 0.06
N LEU A 227 -18.50 50.41 -1.19
CA LEU A 227 -18.84 51.20 -2.38
C LEU A 227 -20.34 51.45 -2.51
N VAL A 228 -21.17 50.42 -2.27
CA VAL A 228 -22.63 50.55 -2.30
C VAL A 228 -23.11 51.53 -1.21
N GLY A 229 -22.60 51.39 0.02
CA GLY A 229 -22.91 52.29 1.12
C GLY A 229 -22.49 53.74 0.85
N TRP A 230 -21.31 53.94 0.27
CA TRP A 230 -20.84 55.29 -0.13
C TRP A 230 -21.73 55.93 -1.19
N ARG A 231 -22.16 55.15 -2.19
CA ARG A 231 -23.06 55.64 -3.25
C ARG A 231 -24.43 56.02 -2.69
N ALA A 232 -25.01 55.19 -1.81
CA ALA A 232 -26.31 55.46 -1.19
C ALA A 232 -26.31 56.74 -0.33
N ARG A 233 -25.21 57.00 0.39
CA ARG A 233 -25.04 58.24 1.17
C ARG A 233 -25.01 59.50 0.28
N ARG A 234 -24.53 59.39 -0.95
CA ARG A 234 -24.37 60.53 -1.86
C ARG A 234 -25.65 60.89 -2.62
N SER A 235 -26.64 60.00 -2.61
CA SER A 235 -27.95 60.20 -3.24
C SER A 235 -29.04 60.63 -2.26
N SER A 236 -28.73 60.76 -0.97
CA SER A 236 -29.59 61.38 0.06
C SER A 236 -29.09 62.79 0.36
#